data_AF-A0A952LEI4-F1
#
_entry.id   AF-A0A952LEI4-F1
#
_cell.length_a   1.000
_cell.length_b   1.000
_cell.length_c   1.000
_cell.angle_alpha   90.00
_cell.angle_beta   90.00
_cell.angle_gamma   90.00
#
_symmetry.space_group_name_H-M   'P 1'
#
loop_
_entity.id
_entity.type
_entity.pdbx_description
1 polymer ?
#
loop_
_entity_poly.entity_id
_entity_poly.type
_entity_poly.pdbx_seq_one_letter_code
_entity_poly.pdbx_strand_id
1 'polypeptide(L)'
;MRVLGIDEVDYLDFYSYLIKNRENLSDKEFQKYFFKMLNKTYKKDIECAILINNNNKIVGFMVYSLSVEDGELLFIVDFVFIEKDYRGKLNSIYFYNYIYN
;
A
#
# COMPACT_ATOMS: atom_id res chain seq x y z
N MET A 1 -0.27 -5.29 -18.32
CA MET A 1 -0.87 -4.89 -17.05
C MET A 1 -2.31 -4.45 -17.33
N ARG A 2 -3.30 -5.28 -17.02
CA ARG A 2 -4.72 -4.89 -17.08
C ARG A 2 -5.11 -4.44 -15.68
N VAL A 3 -5.36 -3.16 -15.51
CA VAL A 3 -6.05 -2.67 -14.31
C VAL A 3 -7.53 -2.91 -14.58
N LEU A 4 -8.14 -3.83 -13.84
CA LEU A 4 -9.55 -4.16 -13.99
C LEU A 4 -10.38 -3.06 -13.33
N GLY A 5 -11.25 -2.44 -14.13
CA GLY A 5 -11.87 -1.15 -13.82
C GLY A 5 -12.63 -1.09 -12.49
N ILE A 6 -12.28 -0.07 -11.71
CA ILE A 6 -13.05 0.49 -10.60
C ILE A 6 -12.72 1.97 -10.62
N ASP A 7 -13.62 2.87 -11.01
CA ASP A 7 -13.45 4.34 -11.08
C ASP A 7 -12.20 4.88 -10.32
N GLU A 8 -11.04 4.93 -11.02
CA GLU A 8 -9.70 4.79 -10.41
C GLU A 8 -9.11 6.05 -9.78
N VAL A 9 -9.80 7.19 -9.90
CA VAL A 9 -9.22 8.51 -9.61
C VAL A 9 -9.32 8.85 -8.12
N ASP A 10 -10.44 8.52 -7.47
CA ASP A 10 -10.71 9.02 -6.11
C ASP A 10 -9.86 8.34 -5.02
N TYR A 11 -9.49 7.07 -5.18
CA TYR A 11 -8.74 6.37 -4.13
C TYR A 11 -7.24 6.69 -4.18
N LEU A 12 -6.66 6.91 -5.36
CA LEU A 12 -5.25 7.29 -5.48
C LEU A 12 -5.01 8.67 -4.86
N ASP A 13 -5.93 9.61 -5.11
CA ASP A 13 -5.90 10.93 -4.50
C ASP A 13 -6.09 10.86 -2.97
N PHE A 14 -6.95 9.94 -2.49
CA PHE A 14 -7.08 9.67 -1.05
C PHE A 14 -5.79 9.12 -0.42
N TYR A 15 -5.14 8.14 -1.04
CA TYR A 15 -3.87 7.60 -0.53
C TYR A 15 -2.75 8.65 -0.59
N SER A 16 -2.71 9.45 -1.65
CA SER A 16 -1.80 10.60 -1.77
C SER A 16 -2.02 11.56 -0.61
N TYR A 17 -3.28 11.90 -0.31
CA TYR A 17 -3.66 12.74 0.83
C TYR A 17 -3.19 12.15 2.16
N LEU A 18 -3.44 10.85 2.41
CA LEU A 18 -3.01 10.19 3.65
C LEU A 18 -1.49 10.22 3.83
N ILE A 19 -0.73 9.95 2.76
CA ILE A 19 0.74 9.96 2.79
C ILE A 19 1.26 11.38 3.04
N LYS A 20 0.71 12.39 2.34
CA LYS A 20 1.11 13.79 2.51
C LYS A 20 0.78 14.35 3.89
N ASN A 21 -0.30 13.88 4.52
CA ASN A 21 -0.75 14.33 5.83
C ASN A 21 -0.33 13.39 6.97
N ARG A 22 0.60 12.46 6.72
CA ARG A 22 1.01 11.43 7.69
C ARG A 22 1.45 12.00 9.04
N GLU A 23 2.15 13.12 9.04
CA GLU A 23 2.66 13.78 10.25
C GLU A 23 1.55 14.33 11.15
N ASN A 24 0.35 14.58 10.59
CA ASN A 24 -0.83 15.07 11.32
C ASN A 24 -1.72 13.93 11.84
N LEU A 25 -1.36 12.68 11.58
CA LEU A 25 -2.15 11.50 11.95
C LEU A 25 -1.38 10.66 12.96
N SER A 26 -2.06 10.20 14.00
CA SER A 26 -1.51 9.11 14.82
C SER A 26 -1.40 7.83 13.99
N ASP A 27 -0.52 6.92 14.40
CA ASP A 27 -0.35 5.62 13.72
C ASP A 27 -1.67 4.85 13.61
N LYS A 28 -2.49 4.92 14.67
CA LYS A 28 -3.80 4.26 14.73
C LYS A 28 -4.80 4.87 13.74
N GLU A 29 -4.80 6.20 13.59
CA GLU A 29 -5.68 6.88 12.62
C GLU A 29 -5.25 6.59 11.19
N PHE A 30 -3.94 6.69 10.92
CA PHE A 30 -3.39 6.37 9.61
C PHE A 30 -3.76 4.94 9.19
N GLN A 31 -3.51 3.95 10.05
CA GLN A 31 -3.87 2.55 9.79
C GLN A 31 -5.38 2.40 9.56
N LYS A 32 -6.21 2.98 10.43
CA LYS A 32 -7.67 2.91 10.30
C LYS A 32 -8.15 3.43 8.95
N TYR A 33 -7.67 4.59 8.51
CA TYR A 33 -8.06 5.18 7.23
C TYR A 33 -7.52 4.40 6.03
N PHE A 34 -6.27 3.96 6.13
CA PHE A 34 -5.58 3.22 5.10
C PHE A 34 -6.25 1.86 4.82
N PHE A 35 -6.50 1.06 5.86
CA PHE A 35 -7.14 -0.26 5.74
C PHE A 35 -8.63 -0.18 5.42
N LYS A 36 -9.34 0.86 5.90
CA LYS A 36 -10.76 1.04 5.57
C LYS A 36 -11.01 1.14 4.05
N MET A 37 -10.09 1.74 3.30
CA MET A 37 -10.21 1.79 1.84
C MET A 37 -9.78 0.49 1.17
N LEU A 38 -8.70 -0.15 1.63
CA LEU A 38 -8.27 -1.44 1.09
C LEU A 38 -9.36 -2.51 1.22
N ASN A 39 -10.02 -2.60 2.38
CA ASN A 39 -11.11 -3.57 2.61
C ASN A 39 -12.38 -3.28 1.79
N LYS A 40 -12.55 -2.05 1.30
CA LYS A 40 -13.64 -1.73 0.36
C LYS A 40 -13.31 -2.20 -1.06
N THR A 41 -12.05 -2.03 -1.47
CA THR A 41 -11.58 -2.35 -2.82
C THR A 41 -11.36 -3.84 -3.00
N TYR A 42 -10.82 -4.53 -1.99
CA TYR A 42 -10.49 -5.94 -2.04
C TYR A 42 -11.42 -6.73 -1.11
N LYS A 43 -12.16 -7.70 -1.68
CA LYS A 43 -13.14 -8.56 -0.96
C LYS A 43 -12.53 -9.87 -0.42
N LYS A 44 -11.21 -9.98 -0.38
CA LYS A 44 -10.45 -11.18 0.00
C LYS A 44 -9.38 -10.82 1.03
N ASP A 45 -8.81 -11.84 1.67
CA ASP A 45 -7.62 -11.70 2.52
C ASP A 45 -6.46 -11.17 1.67
N ILE A 46 -6.24 -9.87 1.74
CA ILE A 46 -5.13 -9.18 1.10
C ILE A 46 -4.19 -8.65 2.17
N GLU A 47 -2.89 -8.77 1.92
CA GLU A 47 -1.86 -8.19 2.76
C GLU A 47 -1.38 -6.86 2.16
N CYS A 48 -0.86 -5.99 3.01
CA CYS A 48 -0.32 -4.72 2.57
C CYS A 48 0.98 -4.37 3.30
N ALA A 49 1.98 -3.93 2.53
CA ALA A 49 3.20 -3.35 3.02
C ALA A 49 3.17 -1.83 2.84
N ILE A 50 3.59 -1.08 3.85
CA ILE A 50 3.88 0.35 3.70
C ILE A 50 5.32 0.50 3.20
N LEU A 51 5.50 1.36 2.19
CA LEU A 51 6.81 1.65 1.61
C LEU A 51 7.42 2.87 2.30
N ILE A 52 8.61 2.71 2.85
CA ILE A 52 9.32 3.76 3.60
C ILE A 52 10.68 4.01 2.94
N ASN A 53 11.06 5.27 2.79
CA ASN A 53 12.39 5.63 2.29
C ASN A 53 13.44 5.70 3.42
N ASN A 54 14.69 5.93 3.06
CA ASN A 54 15.81 6.08 4.00
C ASN A 54 15.69 7.25 4.99
N ASN A 55 14.78 8.20 4.76
CA ASN A 55 14.48 9.30 5.67
C ASN A 55 13.28 9.00 6.57
N ASN A 56 12.89 7.73 6.69
CA ASN A 56 11.72 7.26 7.44
C ASN A 56 10.39 7.89 7.00
N LYS A 57 10.31 8.40 5.76
CA LYS A 57 9.07 8.92 5.20
C LYS A 57 8.32 7.81 4.48
N ILE A 58 7.02 7.75 4.70
CA ILE A 58 6.13 6.92 3.89
C ILE A 58 6.11 7.50 2.47
N VAL A 59 6.36 6.66 1.47
CA VAL A 59 6.41 7.07 0.07
C VAL A 59 5.40 6.34 -0.80
N GLY A 60 4.72 5.34 -0.24
CA GLY A 60 3.79 4.50 -0.98
C GLY A 60 3.35 3.29 -0.19
N PHE A 61 2.73 2.35 -0.88
CA PHE A 61 2.33 1.06 -0.34
C PHE A 61 2.25 0.00 -1.44
N MET A 62 2.24 -1.25 -1.03
CA MET A 62 2.08 -2.39 -1.92
C MET A 62 1.03 -3.33 -1.34
N VAL A 63 0.05 -3.71 -2.16
CA VAL A 63 -0.93 -4.76 -1.87
C VAL A 63 -0.43 -6.04 -2.51
N TYR A 64 -0.43 -7.10 -1.73
CA TYR A 64 0.03 -8.40 -2.17
C TYR A 64 -0.77 -9.51 -1.48
N SER A 65 -0.67 -10.71 -2.04
CA SER A 65 -1.22 -11.93 -1.46
C SER A 65 -0.14 -13.01 -1.38
N LEU A 66 -0.23 -13.83 -0.34
CA LEU A 66 0.58 -15.03 -0.19
C LEU A 66 -0.25 -16.22 -0.65
N SER A 67 0.34 -17.07 -1.49
CA SER A 67 -0.26 -18.34 -1.88
C SER A 67 0.78 -19.45 -1.82
N VAL A 68 0.34 -20.68 -1.63
CA VAL A 68 1.22 -21.85 -1.69
C VAL A 68 0.82 -22.68 -2.88
N GLU A 69 1.70 -22.79 -3.87
CA GLU A 69 1.49 -23.61 -5.07
C GLU A 69 2.65 -24.60 -5.17
N ASP A 70 2.33 -25.89 -5.35
CA ASP A 70 3.32 -26.97 -5.46
C ASP A 70 4.35 -27.05 -4.31
N GLY A 71 3.97 -26.58 -3.11
CA GLY A 71 4.83 -26.54 -1.93
C GLY A 71 5.77 -25.33 -1.87
N GLU A 72 5.71 -24.43 -2.84
CA GLU A 72 6.42 -23.15 -2.84
C GLU A 72 5.52 -22.02 -2.35
N LEU A 73 6.07 -21.14 -1.51
CA LEU A 73 5.38 -19.92 -1.09
C LEU A 73 5.55 -18.86 -2.19
N LEU A 74 4.45 -18.52 -2.85
CA LEU A 74 4.38 -17.47 -3.85
C LEU A 74 3.95 -16.14 -3.22
N PHE A 75 4.69 -15.10 -3.58
CA PHE A 75 4.40 -13.71 -3.24
C PHE A 75 3.83 -13.01 -4.48
N ILE A 76 2.50 -12.82 -4.51
CA ILE A 76 1.81 -12.25 -5.67
C ILE A 76 1.52 -10.78 -5.38
N VAL A 77 2.10 -9.89 -6.18
CA VAL A 77 1.88 -8.44 -6.05
C VAL A 77 0.69 -8.03 -6.91
N ASP A 78 -0.39 -7.62 -6.26
CA ASP A 78 -1.61 -7.14 -6.93
C ASP A 78 -1.47 -5.68 -7.36
N PHE A 79 -0.90 -4.84 -6.49
CA PHE A 79 -0.84 -3.40 -6.73
C PHE A 79 0.32 -2.74 -5.99
N VAL A 80 1.01 -1.81 -6.66
CA VAL A 80 2.03 -0.94 -6.05
C VAL A 80 1.68 0.52 -6.32
N PHE A 81 1.61 1.30 -5.26
CA PHE A 81 1.47 2.75 -5.34
C PHE A 81 2.72 3.44 -4.81
N ILE A 82 3.23 4.38 -5.59
CA ILE A 82 4.27 5.33 -5.16
C ILE A 82 3.74 6.75 -5.38
N GLU A 83 3.81 7.56 -4.33
CA GLU A 83 3.41 8.95 -4.36
C GLU A 83 4.24 9.73 -5.40
N LYS A 84 3.58 10.59 -6.18
CA LYS A 84 4.15 11.23 -7.37
C LYS A 84 5.48 11.91 -7.11
N ASP A 85 5.60 12.57 -5.97
CA ASP A 85 6.79 13.35 -5.60
C ASP A 85 8.05 12.50 -5.38
N TYR A 86 7.88 11.20 -5.16
CA TYR A 86 8.96 10.25 -4.91
C TYR A 86 9.31 9.38 -6.14
N ARG A 87 8.49 9.37 -7.19
CA ARG A 87 8.73 8.55 -8.38
C ARG A 87 10.06 8.92 -9.05
N GLY A 88 10.88 7.90 -9.35
CA GLY A 88 12.20 8.08 -9.99
C GLY A 88 13.27 8.73 -9.09
N LYS A 89 12.98 8.96 -7.80
CA LYS A 89 13.92 9.59 -6.85
C LYS A 89 14.33 8.66 -5.70
N LEU A 90 13.81 7.44 -5.69
CA LEU A 90 14.05 6.46 -4.62
C LEU A 90 15.26 5.61 -4.98
N ASN A 91 16.31 5.70 -4.16
CA ASN A 91 17.48 4.81 -4.26
C ASN A 91 17.29 3.52 -3.46
N SER A 92 16.46 3.56 -2.41
CA SER A 92 16.10 2.41 -1.59
C SER A 92 14.68 2.55 -1.04
N ILE A 93 14.01 1.41 -0.89
CA ILE A 93 12.68 1.29 -0.28
C ILE A 93 12.73 0.15 0.72
N TYR A 94 12.21 0.38 1.92
CA TYR A 94 12.03 -0.62 2.97
C TYR A 94 10.54 -0.97 3.07
N PHE A 95 10.25 -2.24 3.34
CA PHE A 95 8.90 -2.74 3.51
C PHE A 95 8.60 -2.94 4.99
N TYR A 96 7.55 -2.30 5.48
CA TYR A 96 6.96 -2.62 6.78
C TYR A 96 5.64 -3.34 6.56
N ASN A 97 5.59 -4.62 6.90
CA ASN A 97 4.36 -5.40 6.87
C ASN A 97 3.51 -5.06 8.09
N TYR A 98 2.26 -4.71 7.82
CA TYR A 98 1.23 -4.65 8.83
C TYR A 98 0.44 -5.94 8.77
N ILE A 99 0.70 -6.85 9.72
CA ILE A 99 -0.15 -8.02 9.92
C ILE A 99 -1.37 -7.55 10.72
N TYR A 100 -2.48 -7.33 10.02
CA TYR A 100 -3.77 -7.02 10.64
C TYR A 100 -4.45 -8.36 10.95
N ASN A 101 -4.78 -8.61 12.21
CA ASN A 101 -5.77 -9.63 12.59
C ASN A 101 -7.15 -8.99 12.61
#